data_AF-A0A4U6D4C5-F1
#
_entry.id   AF-A0A4U6D4C5-F1
#
_cell.length_a   1.000
_cell.length_b   1.000
_cell.length_c   1.000
_cell.angle_alpha   90.00
_cell.angle_beta   90.00
_cell.angle_gamma   90.00
#
_symmetry.space_group_name_H-M   'P 1'
#
loop_
_entity.id
_entity.type
_entity.pdbx_description
1 polymer ?
#
loop_
_entity_poly.entity_id
_entity_poly.type
_entity_poly.pdbx_seq_one_letter_code
_entity_poly.pdbx_strand_id
1 'polypeptide(L)'
;MKFSKIAAFVACIALLSSCDYQKYNHKEQKDLNAKNDYVYGVSPDSLPRQMANKYTADPTIEPRVNAIRAKLYGGSGSASIKE
;
A
#
# COMPACT_ATOMS: atom_id res chain seq x y z
N MET A 1 -25.77 29.13 -23.98
CA MET A 1 -25.70 27.70 -23.58
C MET A 1 -27.07 27.30 -23.03
N LYS A 2 -27.66 26.15 -23.39
CA LYS A 2 -28.99 25.74 -22.88
C LYS A 2 -28.94 25.63 -21.34
N PHE A 3 -29.96 26.13 -20.65
CA PHE A 3 -30.03 26.16 -19.17
C PHE A 3 -29.72 24.81 -18.53
N SER A 4 -30.19 23.72 -19.13
CA SER A 4 -29.91 22.35 -18.70
C SER A 4 -28.41 22.01 -18.65
N LYS A 5 -27.59 22.55 -19.56
CA LYS A 5 -26.14 22.35 -19.55
C LYS A 5 -25.46 23.13 -18.43
N ILE A 6 -25.97 24.31 -18.12
CA ILE A 6 -25.49 25.13 -17.00
C ILE A 6 -25.82 24.43 -15.68
N ALA A 7 -27.05 23.97 -15.52
CA ALA A 7 -27.50 23.24 -14.34
C ALA A 7 -26.70 21.94 -14.12
N ALA A 8 -26.48 21.15 -15.17
CA ALA A 8 -25.68 19.93 -15.09
C ALA A 8 -24.21 20.21 -14.69
N PHE A 9 -23.61 21.26 -15.26
CA PHE A 9 -22.24 21.65 -14.94
C PHE A 9 -22.08 22.08 -13.48
N VAL A 10 -23.01 22.89 -12.96
CA VAL A 10 -23.03 23.32 -11.56
C VAL A 10 -23.20 22.14 -10.61
N ALA A 11 -24.09 21.18 -10.94
CA ALA A 11 -24.29 19.97 -10.15
C ALA A 11 -23.01 19.10 -10.08
N CYS A 12 -22.28 18.95 -11.19
CA CYS A 12 -21.01 18.21 -11.20
C CYS A 12 -19.93 18.86 -10.32
N ILE A 13 -19.80 20.19 -10.35
CA ILE A 13 -18.84 20.90 -9.50
C ILE A 13 -19.16 20.71 -8.02
N ALA A 14 -20.44 20.78 -7.65
CA ALA A 14 -20.86 20.58 -6.26
C ALA A 14 -20.52 19.17 -5.74
N LEU A 15 -20.71 18.13 -6.56
CA LEU A 15 -20.36 16.75 -6.18
C LEU A 15 -18.85 16.53 -6.03
N LEU A 16 -18.03 17.16 -6.88
CA LEU A 16 -16.57 17.08 -6.79
C LEU A 16 -15.98 17.84 -5.59
N SER A 17 -16.71 18.81 -5.03
CA SER A 17 -16.28 19.53 -3.82
C SER A 17 -16.33 18.70 -2.53
N SER A 18 -16.88 17.48 -2.59
CA SER A 18 -16.96 16.56 -1.44
C SER A 18 -15.67 15.80 -1.13
N CYS A 19 -14.62 15.94 -1.95
CA CYS A 19 -13.30 15.35 -1.66
C CYS A 19 -12.67 15.88 -0.35
N ASP A 20 -13.20 16.98 0.18
CA ASP A 20 -12.80 17.59 1.46
C ASP A 20 -13.68 17.13 2.64
N TYR A 21 -14.24 15.92 2.62
CA TYR A 21 -15.05 15.37 3.73
C TYR A 21 -14.34 15.40 5.10
N GLN A 22 -13.01 15.53 5.10
CA GLN A 22 -12.22 15.67 6.31
C GLN A 22 -11.77 17.11 6.63
N LYS A 23 -12.16 18.14 5.87
CA LYS A 23 -11.70 19.53 6.07
C LYS A 23 -11.84 20.05 7.51
N TYR A 24 -12.86 19.58 8.24
CA TYR A 24 -13.11 19.92 9.64
C TYR A 24 -12.98 18.73 10.61
N ASN A 25 -12.67 17.55 10.09
CA ASN A 25 -12.46 16.33 10.87
C ASN A 25 -10.98 15.89 10.84
N HIS A 26 -10.08 16.85 10.65
CA HIS A 26 -8.70 16.73 11.09
C HIS A 26 -8.68 17.15 12.55
N LYS A 27 -9.02 16.24 13.47
CA LYS A 27 -8.43 16.36 14.80
C LYS A 27 -6.98 15.97 14.62
N GLU A 28 -6.15 16.93 14.21
CA GLU A 28 -4.72 16.74 14.17
C GLU A 28 -4.31 16.39 15.59
N GLN A 29 -4.21 15.09 15.87
CA GLN A 29 -3.54 14.65 17.07
C GLN A 29 -2.15 15.21 16.96
N LYS A 30 -1.78 16.07 17.92
CA LYS A 30 -0.43 16.58 18.04
C LYS A 30 0.50 15.37 18.02
N ASP A 31 1.17 15.17 16.90
CA ASP A 31 2.15 14.12 16.78
C ASP A 31 3.39 14.57 17.56
N LEU A 32 3.52 14.02 18.77
CA LEU A 32 4.66 14.29 19.65
C LEU A 32 5.97 13.77 19.06
N ASN A 33 5.89 12.90 18.04
CA ASN A 33 7.00 12.28 17.36
C ASN A 33 7.22 12.84 15.95
N ALA A 34 6.59 13.95 15.56
CA ALA A 34 6.56 14.46 14.18
C ALA A 34 7.93 14.72 13.50
N LYS A 35 9.04 14.55 14.22
CA LYS A 35 10.43 14.65 13.72
C LYS A 35 11.36 13.63 14.39
N ASN A 36 10.79 12.57 14.97
CA ASN A 36 11.54 11.58 15.70
C ASN A 36 12.07 10.52 14.73
N ASP A 37 13.35 10.62 14.40
CA ASP A 37 14.03 9.68 13.49
C ASP A 37 14.07 8.24 14.02
N TYR A 38 13.90 8.02 15.32
CA TYR A 38 13.75 6.66 15.86
C TYR A 38 12.40 6.04 15.47
N VAL A 39 11.33 6.86 15.41
CA VAL A 39 9.96 6.40 15.12
C VAL A 39 9.68 6.41 13.61
N TYR A 40 10.13 7.45 12.90
CA TYR A 40 9.84 7.68 11.48
C TYR A 40 11.07 7.70 10.58
N GLY A 41 12.27 7.66 11.14
CA GLY A 41 13.49 7.60 10.37
C GLY A 41 13.76 6.20 9.85
N VAL A 42 14.80 6.10 9.01
CA VAL A 42 15.25 4.86 8.41
C VAL A 42 15.98 4.04 9.48
N SER A 43 15.22 3.29 10.28
CA SER A 43 15.79 2.40 11.30
C SER A 43 16.64 1.30 10.66
N PRO A 44 17.56 0.66 11.40
CA PRO A 44 18.32 -0.48 10.91
C PRO A 44 17.46 -1.57 10.28
N ASP A 45 16.27 -1.78 10.83
CA ASP A 45 15.30 -2.78 10.40
C ASP A 45 14.22 -2.21 9.47
N SER A 46 14.34 -0.96 9.02
CA SER A 46 13.38 -0.38 8.09
C SER A 46 13.49 -1.03 6.70
N LEU A 47 12.34 -1.27 6.07
CA LEU A 47 12.23 -1.84 4.73
C LEU A 47 13.17 -1.17 3.70
N PRO A 48 13.24 0.19 3.61
CA PRO A 48 14.15 0.87 2.69
C PRO A 48 15.63 0.51 2.92
N ARG A 49 16.06 0.36 4.17
CA ARG A 49 17.45 0.01 4.51
C ARG A 49 17.76 -1.45 4.22
N GLN A 50 16.82 -2.34 4.53
CA GLN A 50 16.97 -3.78 4.21
C GLN A 50 17.05 -4.01 2.69
N MET A 51 16.22 -3.31 1.92
CA MET A 51 16.17 -3.36 0.45
C MET A 51 17.42 -2.77 -0.24
N ALA A 52 18.16 -1.92 0.46
CA ALA A 52 19.40 -1.34 -0.04
C ALA A 52 20.53 -2.38 -0.14
N ASN A 53 20.49 -3.42 0.70
CA ASN A 53 21.47 -4.50 0.66
C ASN A 53 21.31 -5.31 -0.63
N LYS A 54 22.39 -5.43 -1.40
CA LYS A 54 22.46 -6.26 -2.61
C LYS A 54 23.28 -7.50 -2.29
N TYR A 55 22.69 -8.67 -2.52
CA TYR A 55 23.36 -9.96 -2.34
C TYR A 55 23.74 -10.51 -3.71
N THR A 56 24.92 -11.12 -3.80
CA THR A 56 25.31 -11.91 -4.97
C THR A 56 24.32 -13.04 -5.19
N ALA A 57 23.89 -13.24 -6.43
CA ALA A 57 22.99 -14.33 -6.77
C ALA A 57 23.66 -15.67 -6.46
N ASP A 58 23.03 -16.46 -5.57
CA ASP A 58 23.42 -17.84 -5.30
C ASP A 58 22.62 -18.76 -6.23
N PRO A 59 23.27 -19.47 -7.16
CA PRO A 59 22.59 -20.31 -8.14
C PRO A 59 21.84 -21.51 -7.50
N THR A 60 22.09 -21.82 -6.23
CA THR A 60 21.45 -22.92 -5.51
C THR A 60 20.10 -22.54 -4.88
N ILE A 61 19.80 -21.24 -4.75
CA ILE A 61 18.56 -20.75 -4.12
C ILE A 61 17.33 -21.15 -4.94
N GLU A 62 17.34 -20.89 -6.25
CA GLU A 62 16.21 -21.17 -7.14
C GLU A 62 15.80 -22.66 -7.15
N PRO A 63 16.72 -23.63 -7.34
CA PRO A 63 16.41 -25.05 -7.19
C PRO A 63 15.81 -25.40 -5.83
N ARG A 64 16.35 -24.82 -4.75
CA ARG A 64 15.88 -25.09 -3.37
C ARG A 64 14.49 -24.53 -3.13
N VAL A 65 14.20 -23.32 -3.60
CA VAL A 65 12.87 -22.69 -3.53
C VAL A 65 11.85 -23.52 -4.30
N ASN A 66 12.20 -23.99 -5.49
CA ASN A 66 11.32 -24.84 -6.29
C ASN A 66 11.04 -26.20 -5.62
N ALA A 67 12.06 -26.82 -5.00
CA ALA A 67 11.88 -28.04 -4.22
C ALA A 67 10.98 -27.83 -2.99
N ILE A 68 11.13 -26.71 -2.28
CA ILE A 68 10.26 -26.35 -1.16
C ILE A 68 8.83 -26.10 -1.64
N ARG A 69 8.65 -25.36 -2.74
CA ARG A 69 7.32 -25.10 -3.32
C ARG A 69 6.63 -26.40 -3.71
N ALA A 70 7.35 -27.32 -4.36
CA ALA A 70 6.83 -28.64 -4.70
C ALA A 70 6.47 -29.46 -3.45
N LYS A 71 7.26 -29.37 -2.37
CA LYS A 71 6.95 -30.06 -1.11
C LYS A 71 5.71 -29.49 -0.40
N LEU A 72 5.53 -28.18 -0.44
CA LEU A 72 4.42 -27.50 0.21
C LEU A 72 3.11 -27.58 -0.59
N TYR A 73 3.19 -27.59 -1.92
CA TYR A 73 2.03 -27.40 -2.81
C TYR A 73 1.92 -28.43 -3.94
N GLY A 74 2.84 -29.38 -4.06
CA GLY A 74 2.88 -30.38 -5.15
C GLY A 74 2.05 -31.64 -4.89
N GLY A 75 1.51 -31.81 -3.68
CA GLY A 75 0.52 -32.84 -3.36
C GLY A 75 -0.89 -32.27 -3.48
N SER A 76 -1.79 -32.98 -4.16
CA SER A 76 -3.19 -32.62 -4.36
C SER A 76 -3.87 -32.15 -3.06
N GLY A 77 -4.02 -30.85 -2.96
CA GLY A 77 -4.48 -30.15 -1.76
C GLY A 77 -4.35 -28.65 -1.94
N SER A 78 -4.70 -28.14 -3.12
CA SER A 78 -5.27 -26.80 -3.21
C SER A 78 -6.49 -26.80 -2.29
N ALA A 79 -6.28 -26.40 -1.04
CA ALA A 79 -7.35 -25.90 -0.20
C ALA A 79 -7.94 -24.75 -1.01
N SER A 80 -9.06 -25.05 -1.67
CA SER A 80 -9.89 -24.08 -2.32
C SER A 80 -10.21 -23.03 -1.28
N ILE A 81 -9.60 -21.85 -1.43
CA ILE A 81 -10.17 -20.64 -0.86
C ILE A 81 -11.48 -20.47 -1.63
N LYS A 82 -12.58 -20.90 -1.01
CA LYS A 82 -13.91 -20.53 -1.48
C LYS A 82 -14.02 -19.02 -1.27
N GLU A 83 -14.08 -18.29 -2.37
CA GLU A 83 -14.62 -16.93 -2.41
C GLU A 83 -16.08 -16.91 -1.95
#